data_AF-A0A7S1D240-F1
#
_entry.id   AF-A0A7S1D240-F1
#
_cell.length_a   1.000
_cell.length_b   1.000
_cell.length_c   1.000
_cell.angle_alpha   90.00
_cell.angle_beta   90.00
_cell.angle_gamma   90.00
#
_symmetry.space_group_name_H-M   'P 1'
#
loop_
_entity.id
_entity.type
_entity.pdbx_description
1 polymer ?
#
loop_
_entity_poly.entity_id
_entity_poly.type
_entity_poly.pdbx_seq_one_letter_code
_entity_poly.pdbx_strand_id
1 'polypeptide(L)'
;MLGHRIPIFANGNIQSLDDVEACLAYTNVDGVMSSEAILEYPPLFCQPPTQPRIIGRLTLARHYLQLAQQYPPDQGGQGSGMKCIKIHLHRFLHADLQTYPAVRDAIVNSSTIAALEQALDGLEQLHQQTNHRFEDETLCWYTRHQQPVLVETPSSNGNSSSTTTTITTMTAMEAKKQREGRVRCEEIADDTADCMAGLFVDEQ
;
A
#
# COMPACT_ATOMS: atom_id res chain seq x y z
N MET A 1 -9.63 -35.37 -9.34
CA MET A 1 -8.65 -34.33 -8.95
C MET A 1 -8.22 -34.55 -7.51
N LEU A 2 -6.95 -34.29 -7.19
CA LEU A 2 -6.34 -34.54 -5.87
C LEU A 2 -6.58 -33.42 -4.83
N GLY A 3 -7.49 -32.47 -5.10
CA GLY A 3 -7.67 -31.25 -4.30
C GLY A 3 -7.90 -31.50 -2.80
N HIS A 4 -8.49 -32.64 -2.42
CA HIS A 4 -8.70 -33.01 -1.00
C HIS A 4 -7.44 -33.51 -0.27
N ARG A 5 -6.29 -33.64 -0.94
CA ARG A 5 -5.04 -34.16 -0.36
C ARG A 5 -3.90 -33.14 -0.33
N ILE A 6 -4.04 -32.04 -1.06
CA ILE A 6 -2.98 -31.04 -1.24
C ILE A 6 -3.61 -29.68 -0.98
N PRO A 7 -3.23 -28.97 0.09
CA PRO A 7 -3.71 -27.62 0.35
C PRO A 7 -3.36 -26.66 -0.79
N ILE A 8 -4.36 -25.94 -1.29
CA ILE A 8 -4.23 -24.95 -2.36
C ILE A 8 -4.43 -23.55 -1.76
N PHE A 9 -3.52 -22.63 -2.07
CA PHE A 9 -3.61 -21.23 -1.65
C PHE A 9 -3.73 -20.30 -2.86
N ALA A 10 -4.70 -19.38 -2.84
CA ALA A 10 -4.79 -18.31 -3.81
C ALA A 10 -3.85 -17.14 -3.43
N ASN A 11 -3.31 -16.45 -4.44
CA ASN A 11 -2.50 -15.24 -4.25
C ASN A 11 -2.84 -14.22 -5.33
N GLY A 12 -3.10 -12.99 -4.90
CA GLY A 12 -3.32 -11.85 -5.78
C GLY A 12 -4.58 -11.05 -5.42
N ASN A 13 -4.46 -9.73 -5.50
CA ASN A 13 -5.56 -8.78 -5.29
C ASN A 13 -6.28 -8.89 -3.93
N ILE A 14 -5.53 -8.99 -2.83
CA ILE A 14 -6.06 -9.04 -1.46
C ILE A 14 -5.66 -7.76 -0.73
N GLN A 15 -6.62 -6.84 -0.57
CA GLN A 15 -6.43 -5.50 0.03
C GLN A 15 -7.18 -5.33 1.34
N SER A 16 -8.07 -6.26 1.64
CA SER A 16 -8.95 -6.24 2.79
C SER A 16 -9.31 -7.66 3.17
N LEU A 17 -9.93 -7.81 4.34
CA LEU A 17 -10.48 -9.10 4.73
C LEU A 17 -11.70 -9.49 3.89
N ASP A 18 -12.48 -8.51 3.41
CA ASP A 18 -13.59 -8.75 2.48
C ASP A 18 -13.09 -9.39 1.17
N ASP A 19 -11.91 -8.98 0.68
CA ASP A 19 -11.29 -9.63 -0.48
C ASP A 19 -10.90 -11.09 -0.19
N VAL A 20 -10.49 -11.40 1.04
CA VAL A 20 -10.21 -12.79 1.45
C VAL A 20 -11.49 -13.61 1.40
N GLU A 21 -12.57 -13.11 1.98
CA GLU A 21 -13.88 -13.78 2.00
C GLU A 21 -14.40 -14.00 0.57
N ALA A 22 -14.33 -12.97 -0.28
CA ALA A 22 -14.72 -13.05 -1.69
C ALA A 22 -13.86 -14.05 -2.48
N CYS A 23 -12.55 -14.06 -2.25
CA CYS A 23 -11.63 -14.98 -2.92
C CYS A 23 -11.89 -16.43 -2.53
N LEU A 24 -12.08 -16.71 -1.23
CA LEU A 24 -12.42 -18.03 -0.72
C LEU A 24 -13.75 -18.53 -1.29
N ALA A 25 -14.78 -17.69 -1.28
CA ALA A 25 -16.11 -18.02 -1.81
C ALA A 25 -16.08 -18.30 -3.32
N TYR A 26 -15.29 -17.55 -4.08
CA TYR A 26 -15.21 -17.71 -5.54
C TYR A 26 -14.36 -18.92 -5.96
N THR A 27 -13.23 -19.14 -5.30
CA THR A 27 -12.23 -20.13 -5.75
C THR A 27 -12.33 -21.48 -5.05
N ASN A 28 -12.98 -21.55 -3.88
CA ASN A 28 -13.01 -22.73 -3.00
C ASN A 28 -11.62 -23.30 -2.65
N VAL A 29 -10.61 -22.42 -2.55
CA VAL A 29 -9.26 -22.78 -2.09
C VAL A 29 -9.21 -22.95 -0.57
N ASP A 30 -8.16 -23.62 -0.07
CA ASP A 30 -7.96 -23.87 1.36
C ASP A 30 -7.43 -22.62 2.10
N GLY A 31 -6.87 -21.65 1.39
CA GLY A 31 -6.38 -20.41 1.98
C GLY A 31 -5.98 -19.34 0.97
N VAL A 32 -5.60 -18.19 1.51
CA VAL A 32 -5.24 -16.99 0.73
C VAL A 32 -3.91 -16.42 1.23
N MET A 33 -3.08 -15.94 0.32
CA MET A 33 -1.83 -15.21 0.59
C MET A 33 -1.98 -13.74 0.20
N SER A 34 -1.52 -12.83 1.07
CA SER A 34 -1.28 -11.43 0.73
C SER A 34 0.20 -11.19 0.43
N SER A 35 0.47 -10.22 -0.44
CA SER A 35 1.81 -9.88 -0.92
C SER A 35 2.09 -8.40 -0.73
N GLU A 36 1.77 -7.53 -1.68
CA GLU A 36 2.17 -6.11 -1.59
C GLU A 36 1.37 -5.32 -0.54
N ALA A 37 0.08 -5.61 -0.34
CA ALA A 37 -0.80 -4.81 0.52
C ALA A 37 -0.34 -4.84 1.99
N ILE A 38 0.11 -6.01 2.46
CA ILE A 38 0.57 -6.18 3.85
C ILE A 38 1.85 -5.40 4.15
N LEU A 39 2.64 -5.02 3.13
CA LEU A 39 3.84 -4.20 3.29
C LEU A 39 3.50 -2.72 3.56
N GLU A 40 2.36 -2.25 3.06
CA GLU A 40 1.84 -0.90 3.32
C GLU A 40 0.97 -0.87 4.58
N TYR A 41 0.18 -1.91 4.84
CA TYR A 41 -0.72 -1.95 5.99
C TYR A 41 -0.70 -3.33 6.67
N PRO A 42 0.18 -3.54 7.66
CA PRO A 42 0.30 -4.82 8.37
C PRO A 42 -0.98 -5.29 9.09
N PRO A 43 -1.84 -4.40 9.67
CA PRO A 43 -3.09 -4.81 10.29
C PRO A 43 -4.19 -5.28 9.31
N LEU A 44 -3.85 -5.62 8.07
CA LEU A 44 -4.77 -6.01 6.98
C LEU A 44 -5.84 -7.03 7.38
N PHE A 45 -5.47 -7.97 8.26
CA PHE A 45 -6.31 -9.09 8.68
C PHE A 45 -6.81 -8.97 10.12
N CYS A 46 -6.54 -7.85 10.79
CA CYS A 46 -7.00 -7.64 12.16
C CYS A 46 -8.50 -7.28 12.13
N GLN A 47 -9.36 -8.20 12.58
CA GLN A 47 -10.75 -7.89 12.94
C GLN A 47 -10.81 -7.43 14.39
N PRO A 48 -11.15 -6.17 14.70
CA PRO A 48 -11.39 -5.78 16.08
C PRO A 48 -12.78 -6.27 16.51
N PRO A 49 -12.97 -6.65 17.79
CA PRO A 49 -14.27 -7.08 18.31
C PRO A 49 -15.34 -5.98 18.27
N THR A 50 -14.95 -4.71 18.15
CA THR A 50 -15.84 -3.54 18.05
C THR A 50 -15.21 -2.48 17.16
N GLN A 51 -15.73 -2.32 15.93
CA GLN A 51 -15.37 -1.30 14.92
C GLN A 51 -13.97 -1.44 14.29
N PRO A 52 -13.77 -1.03 13.03
CA PRO A 52 -12.44 -1.03 12.42
C PRO A 52 -11.52 -0.06 13.18
N ARG A 53 -10.47 -0.60 13.82
CA ARG A 53 -9.36 0.18 14.35
C ARG A 53 -8.47 0.49 13.16
N ILE A 54 -8.76 1.60 12.47
CA ILE A 54 -7.85 2.15 11.47
C ILE A 54 -6.65 2.70 12.24
N ILE A 55 -5.45 2.21 11.92
CA ILE A 55 -4.20 2.69 12.51
C ILE A 55 -3.52 3.56 11.45
N GLY A 56 -3.26 4.84 11.76
CA GLY A 56 -2.62 5.74 10.82
C GLY A 56 -1.22 5.27 10.43
N ARG A 57 -0.84 5.50 9.16
CA ARG A 57 0.45 5.11 8.58
C ARG A 57 1.67 5.60 9.38
N LEU A 58 1.61 6.81 9.93
CA LEU A 58 2.69 7.36 10.76
C LEU A 58 2.86 6.56 12.05
N THR A 59 1.75 6.15 12.66
CA THR A 59 1.78 5.30 13.87
C THR A 59 2.37 3.93 13.56
N LEU A 60 1.98 3.33 12.42
CA LEU A 60 2.55 2.06 11.96
C LEU A 60 4.06 2.16 11.71
N ALA A 61 4.51 3.24 11.06
CA ALA A 61 5.93 3.50 10.82
C ALA A 61 6.72 3.62 12.14
N ARG A 62 6.18 4.34 13.14
CA ARG A 62 6.81 4.45 14.47
C ARG A 62 6.89 3.11 15.18
N HIS A 63 5.79 2.34 15.21
CA HIS A 63 5.80 1.00 15.80
C HIS A 63 6.81 0.07 15.11
N TYR A 64 6.92 0.16 13.79
CA TYR A 64 7.91 -0.60 13.04
C TYR A 64 9.35 -0.21 13.42
N LEU A 65 9.66 1.10 13.54
CA LEU A 65 10.99 1.54 13.99
C LEU A 65 11.34 1.04 15.39
N GLN A 66 10.38 1.06 16.33
CA GLN A 66 10.57 0.51 17.67
C GLN A 66 10.90 -0.98 17.61
N LEU A 67 10.18 -1.75 16.78
CA LEU A 67 10.47 -3.17 16.57
C LEU A 67 11.84 -3.38 15.91
N ALA A 68 12.20 -2.57 14.93
CA ALA A 68 13.51 -2.64 14.27
C ALA A 68 14.66 -2.28 15.21
N GLN A 69 14.42 -1.41 16.20
CA GLN A 69 15.39 -1.11 17.26
C GLN A 69 15.53 -2.29 18.24
N GLN A 70 14.41 -2.92 18.62
CA GLN A 70 14.40 -4.07 19.51
C GLN A 70 14.96 -5.34 18.85
N TYR A 71 14.72 -5.49 17.54
CA TYR A 71 15.10 -6.64 16.73
C TYR A 71 15.82 -6.17 15.45
N PRO A 72 17.10 -5.75 15.55
CA PRO A 72 17.82 -5.18 14.42
C PRO A 72 17.97 -6.18 13.26
N PRO A 73 17.59 -5.80 12.02
CA PRO A 73 17.57 -6.71 10.87
C PRO A 73 18.97 -7.17 10.43
N ASP A 74 20.01 -6.41 10.76
CA ASP A 74 21.42 -6.74 10.51
C ASP A 74 21.93 -7.90 11.38
N GLN A 75 21.36 -8.10 12.57
CA GLN A 75 21.74 -9.22 13.44
C GLN A 75 21.21 -10.59 12.96
N GLY A 76 20.32 -10.60 11.97
CA GLY A 76 19.80 -11.82 11.33
C GLY A 76 20.62 -12.36 10.15
N GLY A 77 21.82 -11.81 9.89
CA GLY A 77 22.64 -12.17 8.73
C GLY A 77 22.17 -11.54 7.41
N GLN A 78 21.22 -10.60 7.46
CA GLN A 78 20.86 -9.77 6.31
C GLN A 78 21.81 -8.57 6.24
N GLY A 79 22.72 -8.54 5.27
CA GLY A 79 23.69 -7.45 5.07
C GLY A 79 23.11 -6.09 4.66
N SER A 80 21.79 -5.88 4.86
CA SER A 80 21.03 -4.76 4.31
C SER A 80 20.07 -4.18 5.35
N GLY A 81 20.46 -4.15 6.63
CA GLY A 81 19.55 -3.81 7.75
C GLY A 81 18.88 -2.43 7.60
N MET A 82 19.68 -1.36 7.49
CA MET A 82 19.14 0.01 7.33
C MET A 82 18.37 0.19 6.01
N LYS A 83 18.82 -0.46 4.93
CA LYS A 83 18.11 -0.44 3.64
C LYS A 83 16.73 -1.09 3.75
N CYS A 84 16.63 -2.23 4.44
CA CYS A 84 15.36 -2.90 4.73
C CYS A 84 14.40 -1.98 5.49
N ILE A 85 14.89 -1.34 6.56
CA ILE A 85 14.11 -0.38 7.35
C ILE A 85 13.58 0.76 6.48
N LYS A 86 14.45 1.39 5.68
CA LYS A 86 14.05 2.50 4.80
C LYS A 86 13.00 2.06 3.77
N ILE A 87 13.15 0.88 3.17
CA ILE A 87 12.16 0.35 2.23
C ILE A 87 10.80 0.20 2.91
N HIS A 88 10.73 -0.36 4.11
CA HIS A 88 9.46 -0.48 4.83
C HIS A 88 8.83 0.88 5.17
N LEU A 89 9.62 1.86 5.59
CA LEU A 89 9.13 3.22 5.81
C LEU A 89 8.53 3.83 4.53
N HIS A 90 9.19 3.64 3.38
CA HIS A 90 8.67 4.10 2.09
C HIS A 90 7.35 3.43 1.69
N ARG A 91 7.10 2.19 2.16
CA ARG A 91 5.85 1.47 1.91
C ARG A 91 4.73 1.98 2.80
N PHE A 92 4.98 2.14 4.10
CA PHE A 92 3.99 2.70 5.04
C PHE A 92 3.61 4.14 4.67
N LEU A 93 4.61 4.98 4.38
CA LEU A 93 4.43 6.43 4.26
C LEU A 93 4.29 6.88 2.80
N HIS A 94 4.00 5.99 1.86
CA HIS A 94 4.10 6.27 0.43
C HIS A 94 3.43 7.60 0.03
N ALA A 95 2.16 7.80 0.40
CA ALA A 95 1.44 9.03 0.04
C ALA A 95 1.98 10.28 0.76
N ASP A 96 2.50 10.16 1.99
CA ASP A 96 3.17 11.28 2.66
C ASP A 96 4.47 11.66 1.95
N LEU A 97 5.26 10.67 1.53
CA LEU A 97 6.56 10.90 0.89
C LEU A 97 6.41 11.46 -0.54
N GLN A 98 5.30 11.19 -1.21
CA GLN A 98 4.93 11.87 -2.46
C GLN A 98 4.56 13.35 -2.21
N THR A 99 3.85 13.61 -1.11
CA THR A 99 3.39 14.96 -0.77
C THR A 99 4.51 15.84 -0.22
N TYR A 100 5.43 15.26 0.55
CA TYR A 100 6.50 15.96 1.26
C TYR A 100 7.89 15.42 0.87
N PRO A 101 8.44 15.83 -0.29
CA PRO A 101 9.76 15.36 -0.75
C PRO A 101 10.89 15.61 0.24
N ALA A 102 10.82 16.68 1.04
CA ALA A 102 11.81 16.96 2.07
C ALA A 102 11.88 15.86 3.15
N VAL A 103 10.74 15.28 3.53
CA VAL A 103 10.68 14.15 4.48
C VAL A 103 11.23 12.89 3.83
N ARG A 104 10.89 12.64 2.56
CA ARG A 104 11.42 11.52 1.77
C ARG A 104 12.95 11.58 1.72
N ASP A 105 13.50 12.73 1.38
CA ASP A 105 14.94 12.90 1.25
C ASP A 105 15.64 12.75 2.61
N ALA A 106 15.02 13.19 3.71
CA ALA A 106 15.51 12.95 5.06
C ALA A 106 15.57 11.45 5.40
N ILE A 107 14.55 10.67 5.04
CA ILE A 107 14.54 9.21 5.24
C ILE A 107 15.63 8.54 4.40
N VAL A 108 15.74 8.88 3.11
CA VAL A 108 16.72 8.27 2.19
C VAL A 108 18.15 8.48 2.69
N ASN A 109 18.47 9.69 3.12
CA ASN A 109 19.81 10.08 3.58
C ASN A 109 20.13 9.67 5.03
N SER A 110 19.16 9.10 5.76
CA SER A 110 19.37 8.63 7.12
C SER A 110 20.16 7.32 7.15
N SER A 111 21.13 7.26 8.08
CA SER A 111 21.97 6.08 8.37
C SER A 111 21.77 5.52 9.79
N THR A 112 20.91 6.15 10.60
CA THR A 112 20.63 5.73 11.99
C THR A 112 19.13 5.74 12.26
N ILE A 113 18.69 4.90 13.20
CA ILE A 113 17.27 4.87 13.63
C ILE A 113 16.86 6.22 14.23
N ALA A 114 17.72 6.85 15.04
CA ALA A 114 17.43 8.17 15.61
C ALA A 114 17.18 9.25 14.55
N ALA A 115 17.94 9.25 13.43
CA ALA A 115 17.70 10.17 12.33
C ALA A 115 16.36 9.89 11.62
N LEU A 116 15.97 8.62 11.49
CA LEU A 116 14.66 8.25 10.96
C LEU A 116 13.52 8.71 11.88
N GLU A 117 13.68 8.57 13.20
CA GLU A 117 12.71 9.09 14.17
C GLU A 117 12.55 10.61 14.04
N GLN A 118 13.64 11.36 13.86
CA GLN A 118 13.57 12.81 13.61
C GLN A 118 12.84 13.15 12.30
N ALA A 119 12.99 12.35 11.25
CA ALA A 119 12.22 12.52 10.03
C ALA A 119 10.71 12.28 10.26
N LEU A 120 10.35 11.28 11.08
CA LEU A 120 8.97 11.02 11.46
C LEU A 120 8.39 12.13 12.35
N ASP A 121 9.19 12.71 13.25
CA ASP A 121 8.79 13.87 14.06
C ASP A 121 8.47 15.08 13.17
N GLY A 122 9.27 15.31 12.13
CA GLY A 122 9.00 16.34 11.12
C GLY A 122 7.69 16.08 10.35
N LEU A 123 7.41 14.83 9.99
CA LEU A 123 6.15 14.45 9.35
C LEU A 123 4.95 14.65 10.28
N GLU A 124 5.09 14.33 11.56
CA GLU A 124 4.03 14.55 12.55
C GLU A 124 3.68 16.04 12.69
N GLN A 125 4.68 16.92 12.69
CA GLN A 125 4.46 18.36 12.70
C GLN A 125 3.71 18.84 11.45
N LEU A 126 4.02 18.29 10.27
CA LEU A 126 3.29 18.59 9.03
C LEU A 126 1.84 18.09 9.10
N HIS A 127 1.60 16.88 9.62
CA HIS A 127 0.25 16.35 9.87
C HIS A 127 -0.55 17.26 10.79
N GLN A 128 0.05 17.78 11.86
CA GLN A 128 -0.60 18.73 12.77
C GLN A 128 -0.94 20.06 12.09
N GLN A 129 -0.03 20.61 11.29
CA GLN A 129 -0.23 21.87 10.56
C GLN A 129 -1.31 21.77 9.48
N THR A 130 -1.39 20.62 8.82
CA THR A 130 -2.37 20.36 7.74
C THR A 130 -3.68 19.78 8.24
N ASN A 131 -3.79 19.54 9.57
CA ASN A 131 -4.93 18.87 10.19
C ASN A 131 -5.24 17.52 9.52
N HIS A 132 -4.19 16.74 9.25
CA HIS A 132 -4.28 15.42 8.65
C HIS A 132 -5.11 14.48 9.52
N ARG A 133 -6.01 13.73 8.89
CA ARG A 133 -6.93 12.78 9.53
C ARG A 133 -6.61 11.38 9.05
N PHE A 134 -6.21 10.51 9.97
CA PHE A 134 -5.82 9.15 9.60
C PHE A 134 -7.02 8.30 9.14
N GLU A 135 -8.25 8.69 9.47
CA GLU A 135 -9.46 8.02 9.01
C GLU A 135 -9.69 8.18 7.51
N ASP A 136 -9.10 9.20 6.90
CA ASP A 136 -9.22 9.49 5.47
C ASP A 136 -8.10 8.80 4.67
N GLU A 137 -7.20 8.05 5.33
CA GLU A 137 -6.10 7.35 4.69
C GLU A 137 -6.57 6.12 3.88
N THR A 138 -6.04 5.98 2.67
CA THR A 138 -6.25 4.82 1.78
C THR A 138 -4.92 4.13 1.45
N LEU A 139 -4.98 2.88 0.99
CA LEU A 139 -3.82 2.17 0.44
C LEU A 139 -3.41 2.80 -0.90
N CYS A 140 -2.35 3.60 -0.90
CA CYS A 140 -1.85 4.31 -2.08
C CYS A 140 -0.69 3.56 -2.72
N TRP A 141 0.20 2.96 -1.93
CA TRP A 141 1.31 2.17 -2.44
C TRP A 141 0.81 0.94 -3.20
N TYR A 142 -0.10 0.16 -2.60
CA TYR A 142 -0.63 -1.04 -3.22
C TYR A 142 -1.37 -0.75 -4.54
N THR A 143 -2.12 0.35 -4.57
CA THR A 143 -2.99 0.72 -5.70
C THR A 143 -2.27 1.54 -6.78
N ARG A 144 -0.98 1.89 -6.60
CA ARG A 144 -0.19 2.74 -7.52
C ARG A 144 -0.22 2.31 -8.99
N HIS A 145 -0.34 1.01 -9.25
CA HIS A 145 -0.34 0.43 -10.60
C HIS A 145 -1.75 0.14 -11.14
N GLN A 146 -2.79 0.44 -10.35
CA GLN A 146 -4.17 0.23 -10.76
C GLN A 146 -4.61 1.42 -11.62
N GLN A 147 -5.11 1.13 -12.83
CA GLN A 147 -5.71 2.18 -13.65
C GLN A 147 -7.05 2.60 -13.04
N PRO A 148 -7.34 3.91 -12.95
CA PRO A 148 -8.66 4.37 -12.54
C PRO A 148 -9.68 3.90 -13.58
N VAL A 149 -10.63 3.06 -13.15
CA VAL A 149 -11.73 2.62 -14.01
C VAL A 149 -12.83 3.68 -13.92
N LEU A 150 -13.15 4.30 -15.05
CA LEU A 150 -14.30 5.19 -15.17
C LEU A 150 -15.56 4.33 -15.28
N VAL A 151 -16.38 4.31 -14.23
CA VAL A 151 -17.69 3.64 -14.26
C VAL A 151 -18.74 4.68 -14.65
N GLU A 152 -19.29 4.56 -15.87
CA GLU A 152 -20.46 5.34 -16.28
C GLU A 152 -21.73 4.71 -15.68
N THR A 153 -22.37 5.40 -14.73
CA THR A 153 -23.69 4.99 -14.24
C THR A 153 -24.77 5.38 -15.26
N PRO A 154 -25.68 4.47 -15.67
CA PRO A 154 -26.79 4.86 -16.53
C PRO A 154 -27.75 5.77 -15.76
N SER A 155 -27.86 7.02 -16.21
CA SER A 155 -28.82 8.00 -15.69
C SER A 155 -30.24 7.56 -16.04
N SER A 156 -31.00 7.15 -15.02
CA SER A 156 -32.46 7.06 -15.13
C SER A 156 -33.07 8.42 -14.81
N ASN A 157 -33.10 9.33 -15.79
CA ASN A 157 -34.25 10.20 -16.05
C ASN A 157 -34.02 11.09 -17.27
N GLY A 158 -35.08 11.23 -18.07
CA GLY A 158 -35.09 11.97 -19.31
C GLY A 158 -34.82 13.47 -19.14
N ASN A 159 -34.19 14.00 -20.18
CA ASN A 159 -33.93 15.41 -20.52
C ASN A 159 -32.89 16.19 -19.71
N SER A 160 -31.96 16.74 -20.51
CA SER A 160 -30.93 17.75 -20.23
C SER A 160 -29.60 17.26 -19.65
N SER A 161 -28.57 17.35 -20.50
CA SER A 161 -27.19 16.94 -20.30
C SER A 161 -26.51 17.74 -19.18
N SER A 162 -26.26 17.08 -18.05
CA SER A 162 -25.19 17.44 -17.13
C SER A 162 -24.69 16.15 -16.47
N THR A 163 -23.47 15.74 -16.84
CA THR A 163 -22.85 14.50 -16.35
C THR A 163 -22.13 14.82 -15.04
N THR A 164 -22.65 14.32 -13.92
CA THR A 164 -21.94 14.35 -12.63
C THR A 164 -21.17 13.04 -12.48
N THR A 165 -19.85 13.11 -12.53
CA THR A 165 -18.96 11.97 -12.30
C THR A 165 -18.77 11.78 -10.81
N THR A 166 -19.27 10.67 -10.25
CA THR A 166 -18.97 10.26 -8.87
C THR A 166 -17.92 9.15 -8.88
N ILE A 167 -16.84 9.34 -8.13
CA ILE A 167 -15.72 8.41 -8.03
C ILE A 167 -16.06 7.37 -6.95
N THR A 168 -16.09 6.09 -7.29
CA THR A 168 -16.22 4.98 -6.32
C THR A 168 -15.46 3.76 -6.83
N THR A 169 -14.82 3.04 -5.91
CA THR A 169 -14.01 1.85 -6.15
C THR A 169 -14.90 0.59 -6.32
N MET A 170 -14.69 -0.15 -7.42
CA MET A 170 -15.30 -1.48 -7.64
C MET A 170 -14.23 -2.55 -7.93
N THR A 171 -14.60 -3.81 -7.67
CA THR A 171 -13.70 -4.97 -7.56
C THR A 171 -13.07 -5.44 -8.89
N ALA A 172 -11.87 -6.03 -8.78
CA ALA A 172 -10.98 -6.42 -9.89
C ALA A 172 -11.54 -7.44 -10.91
N MET A 173 -12.66 -8.12 -10.62
CA MET A 173 -13.21 -9.15 -11.51
C MET A 173 -13.82 -8.59 -12.80
N GLU A 174 -14.33 -7.35 -12.79
CA GLU A 174 -14.99 -6.75 -13.96
C GLU A 174 -13.97 -6.16 -14.96
N ALA A 175 -12.84 -5.64 -14.47
CA ALA A 175 -11.80 -5.01 -15.29
C ALA A 175 -11.09 -5.99 -16.25
N LYS A 176 -11.00 -7.28 -15.88
CA LYS A 176 -10.30 -8.28 -16.70
C LYS A 176 -11.04 -8.63 -18.00
N LYS A 177 -12.37 -8.50 -18.02
CA LYS A 177 -13.23 -8.83 -19.18
C LYS A 177 -13.13 -7.80 -20.31
N GLN A 178 -12.74 -6.56 -20.03
CA GLN A 178 -12.59 -5.50 -21.04
C GLN A 178 -11.18 -5.45 -21.67
N ARG A 179 -10.20 -6.13 -21.09
CA ARG A 179 -8.77 -6.03 -21.45
C ARG A 179 -8.37 -6.81 -22.71
N GLU A 180 -9.22 -7.70 -23.22
CA GLU A 180 -8.92 -8.52 -24.41
C GLU A 180 -8.96 -7.74 -25.74
N GLY A 181 -9.37 -6.46 -25.74
CA GLY A 181 -9.66 -5.72 -26.98
C GLY A 181 -8.68 -4.66 -27.47
N ARG A 182 -7.70 -4.17 -26.68
CA ARG A 182 -6.96 -2.96 -27.10
C ARG A 182 -5.60 -2.80 -26.43
N VAL A 183 -4.55 -3.27 -27.09
CA VAL A 183 -3.15 -2.96 -26.71
C VAL A 183 -2.67 -1.75 -27.52
N ARG A 184 -2.32 -0.68 -26.81
CA ARG A 184 -1.22 0.23 -27.17
C ARG A 184 -0.63 0.75 -25.87
N CYS A 185 0.58 0.31 -25.55
CA CYS A 185 1.34 0.76 -24.39
C CYS A 185 1.91 2.14 -24.69
N GLU A 186 1.49 3.15 -23.93
CA GLU A 186 2.35 4.29 -23.64
C GLU A 186 3.00 4.00 -22.28
N GLU A 187 4.33 4.09 -22.24
CA GLU A 187 5.15 3.90 -21.05
C GLU A 187 4.82 5.01 -20.04
N ILE A 188 4.18 4.63 -18.94
CA ILE A 188 4.12 5.47 -17.74
C ILE A 188 5.41 5.19 -16.98
N ALA A 189 6.23 6.23 -16.80
CA ALA A 189 7.47 6.16 -16.03
C ALA A 189 7.18 5.69 -14.59
N ASP A 190 7.96 4.71 -14.13
CA ASP A 190 7.83 4.13 -12.80
C ASP A 190 8.61 4.99 -11.79
N ASP A 191 7.97 6.02 -11.22
CA ASP A 191 8.54 6.90 -10.18
C ASP A 191 9.04 6.12 -8.94
N THR A 192 8.64 4.86 -8.79
CA THR A 192 9.16 3.94 -7.77
C THR A 192 10.63 3.62 -7.98
N ALA A 193 11.06 3.41 -9.23
CA ALA A 193 12.43 3.05 -9.55
C ALA A 193 13.39 4.18 -9.17
N ASP A 194 12.98 5.43 -9.39
CA ASP A 194 13.75 6.61 -9.01
C ASP A 194 13.79 6.84 -7.48
N CYS A 195 12.69 6.58 -6.77
CA CYS A 195 12.70 6.63 -5.29
C CYS A 195 13.60 5.56 -4.67
N MET A 196 13.72 4.39 -5.30
CA MET A 196 14.57 3.30 -4.82
C MET A 196 16.02 3.44 -5.29
N ALA A 197 16.29 4.14 -6.39
CA ALA A 197 17.63 4.38 -6.91
C ALA A 197 18.55 5.03 -5.85
N GLY A 198 18.02 5.95 -5.05
CA GLY A 198 18.73 6.58 -3.93
C GLY A 198 19.06 5.64 -2.75
N LEU A 199 18.36 4.51 -2.61
CA LEU A 199 18.63 3.51 -1.56
C LEU A 199 19.74 2.52 -1.94
N PHE A 200 20.12 2.49 -3.23
CA PHE A 200 21.09 1.54 -3.78
C PHE A 200 22.34 2.21 -4.37
N VAL A 201 22.55 3.52 -4.18
CA VAL A 201 23.83 4.15 -4.53
C VAL A 201 24.89 3.67 -3.53
N ASP A 202 25.90 2.97 -4.04
CA ASP A 202 26.97 2.35 -3.26
C ASP A 202 27.77 3.38 -2.45
N GLU A 203 28.02 3.08 -1.17
CA GLU A 203 29.12 3.68 -0.41
C GLU A 203 30.44 3.15 -0.99
N GLN A 204 31.20 4.01 -1.67
CA GLN A 204 32.65 3.87 -1.82
C GLN A 204 33.38 4.70 -0.78
#